data_AF-A0A3P9A8X5-F1
#
_entry.id   AF-A0A3P9A8X5-F1
#
_cell.length_a   1.000
_cell.length_b   1.000
_cell.length_c   1.000
_cell.angle_alpha   90.00
_cell.angle_beta   90.00
_cell.angle_gamma   90.00
#
_symmetry.space_group_name_H-M   'P 1'
#
loop_
_entity.id
_entity.type
_entity.pdbx_description
1 polymer ?
#
loop_
_entity_poly.entity_id
_entity_poly.type
_entity_poly.pdbx_seq_one_letter_code
_entity_poly.pdbx_strand_id
1 'polypeptide(L)'
;MSPSALGVLNVTISAEAVQSHAACDNEIVSVPERGHIDIVTRSLLVKAEGTEETKTYNWLLCPSGEALTEEVDLQLPMIVVEGSARASVSVLGDILGRALKNLDGLLQMPYGCGEQNMALLAPNIYILEYLRNTEQLTSAIRDKATKFLTSGYQRQLNYKHSDGAYSTFGQGSGNTWLTAFVLRSFSKAQSFIYIDPLKIKETTTWLEEKQKENGCFLRLGELFNNRMKGGVSDEVTLTAYITASMLESNMSVSDPVVNSSLSCLRNSISDLSNTYTTALLAYTFTLAGDMEMRTLLLQHLDKMALQEGGLLHWTQTSSETSASLAVEISSYVLLASLSASPLSTADLGYSSRIVRWLVKQQNSYGGFSSTQDTVVALQALSLYSTKVFSKEGSSTVTVKSLSGGQNVFDVNQNNKLLYQERQLQDVVGKYTVEVKGSACASVQVYGFLHLFSNRYGGKEQNTNMIIVDMKMLSGFSPVPESLLELQSAVPHNCSLDIVQQLPVKNLKPAVVKIYDYYQPSDQAETEYVFPCAIGELHYKC
;
A
#
# COMPACT_ATOMS: atom_id res chain seq x y z
N MET A 1 14.42 32.42 -18.63
CA MET A 1 15.42 31.88 -17.70
C MET A 1 15.05 30.45 -17.40
N SER A 2 15.98 29.51 -17.54
CA SER A 2 15.83 28.14 -17.04
C SER A 2 16.30 28.09 -15.58
N PRO A 3 15.57 27.43 -14.67
CA PRO A 3 15.99 27.31 -13.29
C PRO A 3 17.30 26.52 -13.19
N SER A 4 18.26 27.04 -12.43
CA SER A 4 19.58 26.42 -12.22
C SER A 4 19.68 25.61 -10.93
N ALA A 5 18.65 25.64 -10.08
CA ALA A 5 18.61 24.95 -8.80
C ALA A 5 17.21 24.40 -8.50
N LEU A 6 17.18 23.25 -7.81
CA LEU A 6 15.94 22.63 -7.30
C LEU A 6 15.45 23.36 -6.04
N GLY A 7 14.15 23.26 -5.75
CA GLY A 7 13.53 23.84 -4.56
C GLY A 7 12.76 25.13 -4.84
N VAL A 8 12.50 25.91 -3.80
CA VAL A 8 11.70 27.14 -3.90
C VAL A 8 12.56 28.28 -4.43
N LEU A 9 12.24 28.78 -5.62
CA LEU A 9 12.86 29.93 -6.25
C LEU A 9 11.93 31.15 -6.14
N ASN A 10 12.40 32.21 -5.51
CA ASN A 10 11.67 33.48 -5.50
C ASN A 10 11.99 34.24 -6.80
N VAL A 11 10.96 34.45 -7.62
CA VAL A 11 11.05 35.24 -8.84
C VAL A 11 10.43 36.60 -8.57
N THR A 12 11.24 37.64 -8.72
CA THR A 12 10.83 39.04 -8.60
C THR A 12 10.71 39.63 -10.00
N ILE A 13 9.53 40.14 -10.33
CA ILE A 13 9.27 40.86 -11.58
C ILE A 13 9.04 42.32 -11.22
N SER A 14 9.77 43.22 -11.88
CA SER A 14 9.59 44.66 -11.78
C SER A 14 9.06 45.18 -13.11
N ALA A 15 7.97 45.94 -13.07
CA ALA A 15 7.46 46.69 -14.20
C ALA A 15 7.60 48.18 -13.89
N GLU A 16 8.22 48.94 -14.79
CA GLU A 16 8.47 50.36 -14.64
C GLU A 16 7.94 51.13 -15.86
N ALA A 17 7.19 52.20 -15.62
CA ALA A 17 6.79 53.14 -16.64
C ALA A 17 7.98 54.04 -17.01
N VAL A 18 8.45 53.95 -18.25
CA VAL A 18 9.61 54.70 -18.75
C VAL A 18 9.15 55.91 -19.55
N GLN A 19 9.85 57.03 -19.37
CA GLN A 19 9.57 58.26 -20.11
C GLN A 19 9.85 58.05 -21.61
N SER A 20 8.89 58.41 -22.47
CA SER A 20 8.99 58.23 -23.92
C SER A 20 8.61 59.49 -24.67
N HIS A 21 9.29 59.74 -25.79
CA HIS A 21 9.01 60.88 -26.68
C HIS A 21 8.03 60.49 -27.81
N ALA A 22 7.65 59.20 -27.90
CA ALA A 22 6.64 58.73 -28.85
C ALA A 22 5.25 59.01 -28.29
N ALA A 23 4.36 59.61 -29.10
CA ALA A 23 2.97 59.83 -28.73
C ALA A 23 2.19 58.51 -28.81
N CYS A 24 1.47 58.17 -27.73
CA CYS A 24 0.43 57.13 -27.73
C CYS A 24 -0.92 57.85 -27.79
N ASP A 25 -1.79 57.50 -28.74
CA ASP A 25 -3.11 58.13 -28.95
C ASP A 25 -3.09 59.67 -28.96
N ASN A 26 -2.05 60.27 -29.56
CA ASN A 26 -1.83 61.72 -29.65
C ASN A 26 -1.63 62.45 -28.30
N GLU A 27 -1.37 61.74 -27.20
CA GLU A 27 -1.01 62.32 -25.90
C GLU A 27 0.48 62.16 -25.57
N ILE A 28 1.02 63.11 -24.81
CA ILE A 28 2.41 63.08 -24.32
C ILE A 28 2.49 62.08 -23.16
N VAL A 29 3.42 61.12 -23.22
CA VAL A 29 3.61 60.12 -22.16
C VAL A 29 4.06 60.79 -20.86
N SER A 30 3.19 60.80 -19.84
CA SER A 30 3.50 61.28 -18.50
C SER A 30 3.73 60.12 -17.53
N VAL A 31 4.88 60.06 -16.87
CA VAL A 31 5.18 59.06 -15.82
C VAL A 31 4.82 59.65 -14.45
N PRO A 32 3.92 59.03 -13.68
CA PRO A 32 3.51 59.54 -12.37
C PRO A 32 4.57 59.35 -11.29
N GLU A 33 4.72 60.30 -10.34
CA GLU A 33 5.72 60.18 -9.25
C GLU A 33 5.47 58.97 -8.32
N ARG A 34 4.22 58.52 -8.17
CA ARG A 34 3.85 57.33 -7.39
C ARG A 34 3.18 56.29 -8.26
N GLY A 35 3.54 55.02 -8.05
CA GLY A 35 3.00 53.89 -8.80
C GLY A 35 3.60 53.71 -10.21
N HIS A 36 4.68 54.42 -10.54
CA HIS A 36 5.41 54.20 -11.80
C HIS A 36 6.21 52.89 -11.80
N ILE A 37 6.50 52.32 -10.63
CA ILE A 37 7.13 51.01 -10.47
C ILE A 37 6.19 50.11 -9.69
N ASP A 38 5.95 48.91 -10.21
CA ASP A 38 5.30 47.81 -9.50
C ASP A 38 6.25 46.61 -9.45
N ILE A 39 6.37 45.99 -8.28
CA ILE A 39 7.27 44.86 -8.03
C ILE A 39 6.46 43.73 -7.41
N VAL A 40 6.43 42.59 -8.10
CA VAL A 40 5.76 41.38 -7.63
C VAL A 40 6.77 40.26 -7.44
N THR A 41 6.84 39.74 -6.22
CA THR A 41 7.64 38.55 -5.89
C THR A 41 6.73 37.34 -5.74
N ARG A 42 7.01 36.27 -6.46
CA ARG A 42 6.31 34.98 -6.34
C ARG A 42 7.31 33.84 -6.18
N SER A 43 6.96 32.88 -5.34
CA SER A 43 7.74 31.67 -5.13
C SER A 43 7.32 30.58 -6.12
N LEU A 44 8.29 29.98 -6.81
CA LEU A 44 8.11 28.87 -7.74
C LEU A 44 8.83 27.63 -7.21
N LEU A 45 8.15 26.48 -7.15
CA LEU A 45 8.78 25.21 -6.75
C LEU A 45 9.37 24.51 -7.97
N VAL A 46 10.70 24.42 -8.03
CA VAL A 46 11.44 23.68 -9.04
C VAL A 46 11.62 22.23 -8.56
N LYS A 47 11.04 21.27 -9.27
CA LYS A 47 11.20 19.82 -9.00
C LYS A 47 12.32 19.23 -9.85
N ALA A 48 12.89 18.12 -9.39
CA ALA A 48 13.86 17.37 -10.17
C ALA A 48 13.20 16.77 -11.43
N GLU A 49 13.98 16.64 -12.49
CA GLU A 49 13.58 15.86 -13.67
C GLU A 49 13.67 14.35 -13.39
N GLY A 50 13.14 13.52 -14.30
CA GLY A 50 13.14 12.07 -14.14
C GLY A 50 12.08 11.51 -13.18
N THR A 51 12.24 10.24 -12.81
CA THR A 51 11.29 9.49 -11.98
C THR A 51 11.77 9.35 -10.56
N GLU A 52 10.90 9.67 -9.60
CA GLU A 52 11.14 9.45 -8.18
C GLU A 52 11.14 7.95 -7.84
N GLU A 53 12.25 7.48 -7.26
CA GLU A 53 12.38 6.17 -6.65
C GLU A 53 12.70 6.28 -5.17
N THR A 54 12.21 5.31 -4.40
CA THR A 54 12.47 5.20 -2.96
C THR A 54 13.09 3.84 -2.65
N LYS A 55 14.26 3.82 -2.02
CA LYS A 55 14.84 2.62 -1.40
C LYS A 55 14.61 2.64 0.10
N THR A 56 14.04 1.58 0.65
CA THR A 56 13.66 1.51 2.07
C THR A 56 14.33 0.33 2.79
N TYR A 57 14.79 0.58 4.01
CA TYR A 57 15.30 -0.43 4.92
C TYR A 57 14.56 -0.30 6.25
N ASN A 58 13.95 -1.38 6.71
CA ASN A 58 13.09 -1.38 7.89
C ASN A 58 13.60 -2.36 8.94
N TRP A 59 13.43 -2.00 10.21
CA TRP A 59 13.69 -2.89 11.34
C TRP A 59 12.65 -2.70 12.43
N LEU A 60 12.32 -3.82 13.09
CA LEU A 60 11.62 -3.82 14.37
C LEU A 60 12.58 -4.33 15.44
N LEU A 61 12.96 -3.43 16.37
CA LEU A 61 13.93 -3.69 17.41
C LEU A 61 13.27 -3.57 18.77
N CYS A 62 13.19 -4.70 19.49
CA CYS A 62 12.56 -4.82 20.81
C CYS A 62 13.62 -5.20 21.86
N PRO A 63 14.40 -4.23 22.37
CA PRO A 63 15.39 -4.53 23.40
C PRO A 63 14.74 -5.05 24.68
N SER A 64 15.39 -6.01 25.31
CA SER A 64 15.02 -6.56 26.63
C SER A 64 16.16 -6.34 27.63
N GLY A 65 16.58 -5.07 27.78
CA GLY A 65 17.72 -4.66 28.60
C GLY A 65 19.02 -4.46 27.82
N GLU A 66 19.39 -5.39 26.93
CA GLU A 66 20.53 -5.25 26.04
C GLU A 66 20.22 -4.38 24.81
N ALA A 67 21.23 -3.64 24.33
CA ALA A 67 21.08 -2.83 23.13
C ALA A 67 21.08 -3.72 21.88
N LEU A 68 20.15 -3.45 20.96
CA LEU A 68 20.09 -4.12 19.66
C LEU A 68 20.64 -3.19 18.58
N THR A 69 21.46 -3.73 17.69
CA THR A 69 22.15 -2.96 16.66
C THR A 69 21.99 -3.58 15.27
N GLU A 70 21.76 -2.73 14.27
CA GLU A 70 21.65 -3.08 12.86
C GLU A 70 22.48 -2.11 12.01
N GLU A 71 22.91 -2.54 10.83
CA GLU A 71 23.70 -1.73 9.91
C GLU A 71 23.06 -1.67 8.52
N VAL A 72 23.25 -0.55 7.84
CA VAL A 72 22.81 -0.36 6.45
C VAL A 72 23.83 0.47 5.69
N ASP A 73 24.05 0.10 4.42
CA ASP A 73 24.88 0.86 3.49
C ASP A 73 23.99 1.49 2.41
N LEU A 74 23.91 2.83 2.41
CA LEU A 74 23.15 3.57 1.40
C LEU A 74 24.00 3.78 0.15
N GLN A 75 23.50 3.30 -0.98
CA GLN A 75 24.19 3.38 -2.27
C GLN A 75 23.29 4.00 -3.33
N LEU A 76 23.84 4.98 -4.06
CA LEU A 76 23.16 5.61 -5.19
C LEU A 76 23.48 4.85 -6.49
N PRO A 77 22.47 4.55 -7.32
CA PRO A 77 22.72 3.99 -8.65
C PRO A 77 23.34 5.04 -9.59
N MET A 78 24.02 4.60 -10.65
CA MET A 78 24.75 5.49 -11.57
C MET A 78 23.86 6.47 -12.36
N ILE A 79 22.55 6.20 -12.46
CA ILE A 79 21.58 6.95 -13.27
C ILE A 79 20.80 8.02 -12.48
N VAL A 80 21.30 8.42 -11.31
CA VAL A 80 20.68 9.44 -10.45
C VAL A 80 20.80 10.83 -11.05
N VAL A 81 19.70 11.58 -11.03
CA VAL A 81 19.66 13.02 -11.30
C VAL A 81 20.42 13.76 -10.20
N GLU A 82 21.42 14.54 -10.59
CA GLU A 82 22.28 15.25 -9.65
C GLU A 82 21.47 16.18 -8.72
N GLY A 83 21.77 16.15 -7.42
CA GLY A 83 21.07 16.94 -6.40
C GLY A 83 19.64 16.47 -6.06
N SER A 84 19.13 15.42 -6.70
CA SER A 84 17.80 14.86 -6.39
C SER A 84 17.79 13.94 -5.16
N ALA A 85 18.96 13.36 -4.83
CA ALA A 85 19.09 12.38 -3.75
C ALA A 85 18.85 13.01 -2.37
N ARG A 86 18.04 12.35 -1.56
CA ARG A 86 17.75 12.73 -0.16
C ARG A 86 17.67 11.46 0.67
N ALA A 87 18.25 11.45 1.85
CA ALA A 87 18.15 10.33 2.78
C ALA A 87 17.50 10.79 4.07
N SER A 88 16.66 9.94 4.65
CA SER A 88 15.96 10.23 5.89
C SER A 88 15.84 8.98 6.74
N VAL A 89 15.77 9.20 8.04
CA VAL A 89 15.47 8.16 9.02
C VAL A 89 14.22 8.52 9.78
N SER A 90 13.40 7.52 10.04
CA SER A 90 12.17 7.68 10.78
C SER A 90 11.99 6.60 11.83
N VAL A 91 11.46 7.00 12.98
CA VAL A 91 11.32 6.18 14.17
C VAL A 91 9.89 6.29 14.71
N LEU A 92 9.34 5.14 15.09
CA LEU A 92 8.03 4.96 15.71
C LEU A 92 8.15 3.94 16.84
N GLY A 93 7.28 4.03 17.86
CA GLY A 93 7.20 3.02 18.92
C GLY A 93 6.25 1.87 18.65
N ASP A 94 5.73 1.80 17.42
CA ASP A 94 4.59 0.98 17.08
C ASP A 94 4.78 0.32 15.72
N ILE A 95 4.45 -0.97 15.62
CA ILE A 95 4.67 -1.75 14.40
C ILE A 95 3.78 -1.32 13.24
N LEU A 96 2.60 -0.77 13.53
CA LEU A 96 1.69 -0.18 12.54
C LEU A 96 1.70 1.35 12.59
N GLY A 97 2.57 1.97 13.39
CA GLY A 97 2.68 3.43 13.51
C GLY A 97 2.92 4.12 12.16
N ARG A 98 3.58 3.45 11.21
CA ARG A 98 3.87 4.01 9.87
C ARG A 98 2.64 4.03 8.98
N ALA A 99 1.87 2.95 9.02
CA ALA A 99 0.53 2.88 8.43
C ALA A 99 -0.39 3.99 8.98
N LEU A 100 -0.14 4.43 10.22
CA LEU A 100 -0.89 5.51 10.89
C LEU A 100 -0.32 6.92 10.66
N LYS A 101 0.96 7.09 10.28
CA LYS A 101 1.56 8.40 9.92
C LYS A 101 0.70 9.09 8.85
N ASN A 102 0.24 8.30 7.89
CA ASN A 102 -0.61 8.75 6.81
C ASN A 102 -2.06 8.36 7.08
N LEU A 103 -2.70 9.00 8.07
CA LEU A 103 -4.15 8.92 8.26
C LEU A 103 -4.96 9.30 7.00
N ASP A 104 -4.33 9.91 5.99
CA ASP A 104 -4.88 10.15 4.64
C ASP A 104 -4.38 9.13 3.59
N GLY A 105 -3.26 8.44 3.83
CA GLY A 105 -2.60 7.56 2.87
C GLY A 105 -2.86 6.07 3.06
N LEU A 106 -3.27 5.60 4.26
CA LEU A 106 -3.75 4.22 4.44
C LEU A 106 -5.18 4.18 5.01
N LEU A 107 -5.54 5.13 5.87
CA LEU A 107 -6.94 5.44 6.15
C LEU A 107 -7.51 6.23 4.96
N GLN A 108 -7.87 5.50 3.91
CA GLN A 108 -8.33 6.10 2.65
C GLN A 108 -9.86 6.03 2.54
N MET A 109 -10.45 7.07 1.94
CA MET A 109 -11.86 7.02 1.56
C MET A 109 -12.03 5.99 0.44
N PRO A 110 -12.89 4.97 0.59
CA PRO A 110 -13.15 4.01 -0.48
C PRO A 110 -13.80 4.68 -1.70
N TYR A 111 -13.28 4.38 -2.89
CA TYR A 111 -13.77 4.88 -4.17
C TYR A 111 -13.65 3.80 -5.26
N GLY A 112 -14.10 4.13 -6.48
CA GLY A 112 -13.96 3.24 -7.63
C GLY A 112 -14.99 2.12 -7.68
N CYS A 113 -14.67 1.08 -8.47
CA CYS A 113 -15.48 -0.12 -8.70
C CYS A 113 -15.54 -1.04 -7.46
N GLY A 114 -16.30 -2.13 -7.51
CA GLY A 114 -16.50 -3.03 -6.35
C GLY A 114 -15.21 -3.68 -5.84
N GLU A 115 -14.25 -3.92 -6.73
CA GLU A 115 -12.91 -4.40 -6.35
C GLU A 115 -12.10 -3.30 -5.63
N GLN A 116 -11.99 -2.12 -6.25
CA GLN A 116 -11.23 -0.98 -5.72
C GLN A 116 -11.78 -0.50 -4.38
N ASN A 117 -13.10 -0.46 -4.25
CA ASN A 117 -13.77 -0.04 -3.04
C ASN A 117 -13.41 -0.99 -1.88
N MET A 118 -13.41 -2.30 -2.12
CA MET A 118 -13.03 -3.28 -1.10
C MET A 118 -11.53 -3.26 -0.77
N ALA A 119 -10.67 -3.00 -1.75
CA ALA A 119 -9.23 -2.83 -1.54
C ALA A 119 -8.88 -1.71 -0.56
N LEU A 120 -9.73 -0.67 -0.49
CA LEU A 120 -9.57 0.47 0.41
C LEU A 120 -10.39 0.31 1.71
N LEU A 121 -11.54 -0.37 1.65
CA LEU A 121 -12.40 -0.60 2.81
C LEU A 121 -11.75 -1.56 3.82
N ALA A 122 -11.20 -2.68 3.37
CA ALA A 122 -10.69 -3.72 4.26
C ALA A 122 -9.53 -3.26 5.17
N PRO A 123 -8.49 -2.56 4.66
CA PRO A 123 -7.42 -2.03 5.52
C PRO A 123 -7.94 -1.11 6.63
N ASN A 124 -8.93 -0.26 6.36
CA ASN A 124 -9.52 0.63 7.35
C ASN A 124 -10.11 -0.13 8.55
N ILE A 125 -10.68 -1.32 8.32
CA ILE A 125 -11.29 -2.15 9.36
C ILE A 125 -10.19 -2.71 10.29
N TYR A 126 -9.14 -3.29 9.72
CA TYR A 126 -8.05 -3.89 10.50
C TYR A 126 -7.24 -2.83 11.26
N ILE A 127 -7.05 -1.64 10.68
CA ILE A 127 -6.43 -0.50 11.37
C ILE A 127 -7.27 -0.07 12.58
N LEU A 128 -8.60 -0.05 12.47
CA LEU A 128 -9.46 0.28 13.60
C LEU A 128 -9.45 -0.80 14.68
N GLU A 129 -9.45 -2.08 14.28
CA GLU A 129 -9.33 -3.21 15.20
C GLU A 129 -8.01 -3.16 15.96
N TYR A 130 -6.92 -2.86 15.26
CA TYR A 130 -5.61 -2.62 15.84
C TYR A 130 -5.60 -1.52 16.89
N LEU A 131 -6.04 -0.32 16.51
CA LEU A 131 -6.01 0.85 17.37
C LEU A 131 -6.90 0.63 18.60
N ARG A 132 -8.05 -0.03 18.42
CA ARG A 132 -8.94 -0.39 19.54
C ARG A 132 -8.25 -1.35 20.50
N ASN A 133 -7.66 -2.42 19.99
CA ASN A 133 -7.09 -3.48 20.81
C ASN A 133 -5.74 -3.10 21.46
N THR A 134 -5.06 -2.08 20.93
CA THR A 134 -3.84 -1.51 21.52
C THR A 134 -4.13 -0.28 22.39
N GLU A 135 -5.40 0.05 22.68
CA GLU A 135 -5.79 1.24 23.45
C GLU A 135 -5.30 2.59 22.86
N GLN A 136 -5.04 2.62 21.55
CA GLN A 136 -4.49 3.77 20.83
C GLN A 136 -5.53 4.50 19.95
N LEU A 137 -6.80 4.05 19.95
CA LEU A 137 -7.88 4.64 19.17
C LEU A 137 -8.39 5.96 19.77
N THR A 138 -8.09 7.07 19.11
CA THR A 138 -8.62 8.40 19.46
C THR A 138 -10.00 8.63 18.85
N SER A 139 -10.79 9.55 19.43
CA SER A 139 -12.11 9.93 18.89
C SER A 139 -12.02 10.48 17.46
N ALA A 140 -11.03 11.33 17.18
CA ALA A 140 -10.82 11.91 15.85
C ALA A 140 -10.56 10.84 14.77
N ILE A 141 -9.72 9.84 15.08
CA ILE A 141 -9.45 8.73 14.15
C ILE A 141 -10.71 7.88 13.97
N ARG A 142 -11.41 7.56 15.07
CA ARG A 142 -12.66 6.80 15.04
C ARG A 142 -13.71 7.46 14.15
N ASP A 143 -13.98 8.75 14.35
CA ASP A 143 -15.01 9.48 13.61
C ASP A 143 -14.69 9.55 12.11
N LYS A 144 -13.42 9.76 11.76
CA LYS A 144 -12.96 9.77 10.36
C LYS A 144 -13.12 8.39 9.73
N ALA A 145 -12.63 7.34 10.38
CA ALA A 145 -12.68 5.98 9.87
C ALA A 145 -14.11 5.45 9.77
N THR A 146 -14.98 5.73 10.74
CA THR A 146 -16.42 5.37 10.68
C THR A 146 -17.11 6.02 9.48
N LYS A 147 -16.80 7.28 9.13
CA LYS A 147 -17.31 7.92 7.90
C LYS A 147 -16.84 7.19 6.64
N PHE A 148 -15.56 6.81 6.58
CA PHE A 148 -15.01 6.06 5.45
C PHE A 148 -15.62 4.67 5.32
N LEU A 149 -15.77 3.93 6.42
CA LEU A 149 -16.43 2.63 6.44
C LEU A 149 -17.90 2.73 6.01
N THR A 150 -18.63 3.73 6.50
CA THR A 150 -20.05 3.93 6.15
C THR A 150 -20.20 4.24 4.66
N SER A 151 -19.39 5.16 4.13
CA SER A 151 -19.37 5.50 2.71
C SER A 151 -18.99 4.30 1.84
N GLY A 152 -17.95 3.54 2.23
CA GLY A 152 -17.52 2.37 1.48
C GLY A 152 -18.51 1.22 1.53
N TYR A 153 -19.21 1.02 2.65
CA TYR A 153 -20.33 0.07 2.75
C TYR A 153 -21.46 0.43 1.79
N GLN A 154 -21.96 1.67 1.84
CA GLN A 154 -23.03 2.14 0.96
C GLN A 154 -22.63 2.05 -0.51
N ARG A 155 -21.38 2.40 -0.83
CA ARG A 155 -20.84 2.28 -2.20
C ARG A 155 -20.77 0.83 -2.66
N GLN A 156 -20.34 -0.08 -1.79
CA GLN A 156 -20.23 -1.51 -2.16
C GLN A 156 -21.58 -2.13 -2.48
N LEU A 157 -22.67 -1.66 -1.85
CA LEU A 157 -24.02 -2.14 -2.13
C LEU A 157 -24.47 -1.85 -3.57
N ASN A 158 -23.91 -0.83 -4.25
CA ASN A 158 -24.17 -0.58 -5.67
C ASN A 158 -23.63 -1.71 -6.58
N TYR A 159 -22.72 -2.54 -6.06
CA TYR A 159 -22.13 -3.67 -6.77
C TYR A 159 -22.72 -5.02 -6.32
N LYS A 160 -23.75 -4.99 -5.47
CA LYS A 160 -24.49 -6.16 -5.01
C LYS A 160 -25.60 -6.51 -6.01
N HIS A 161 -25.70 -7.78 -6.37
CA HIS A 161 -26.76 -8.32 -7.21
C HIS A 161 -28.03 -8.58 -6.39
N SER A 162 -29.15 -8.75 -7.08
CA SER A 162 -30.44 -9.07 -6.47
C SER A 162 -30.45 -10.41 -5.74
N ASP A 163 -29.62 -11.36 -6.17
CA ASP A 163 -29.51 -12.71 -5.62
C ASP A 163 -28.56 -12.82 -4.41
N GLY A 164 -27.82 -11.76 -4.07
CA GLY A 164 -26.84 -11.81 -2.96
C GLY A 164 -25.38 -11.66 -3.38
N ALA A 165 -25.05 -11.89 -4.64
CA ALA A 165 -23.66 -11.88 -5.11
C ALA A 165 -23.07 -10.47 -5.19
N TYR A 166 -21.74 -10.39 -5.25
CA TYR A 166 -21.03 -9.18 -5.66
C TYR A 166 -20.21 -9.43 -6.93
N SER A 167 -20.13 -8.42 -7.80
CA SER A 167 -19.24 -8.41 -8.96
C SER A 167 -18.50 -7.07 -9.07
N THR A 168 -17.47 -7.01 -9.91
CA THR A 168 -16.61 -5.81 -10.05
C THR A 168 -17.39 -4.54 -10.41
N PHE A 169 -18.39 -4.66 -11.28
CA PHE A 169 -19.19 -3.54 -11.78
C PHE A 169 -20.68 -3.61 -11.41
N GLY A 170 -21.08 -4.56 -10.56
CA GLY A 170 -22.49 -4.76 -10.19
C GLY A 170 -23.37 -5.37 -11.30
N GLN A 171 -22.76 -5.75 -12.43
CA GLN A 171 -23.40 -6.44 -13.54
C GLN A 171 -22.61 -7.71 -13.88
N GLY A 172 -23.17 -8.56 -14.75
CA GLY A 172 -22.55 -9.81 -15.18
C GLY A 172 -22.72 -10.94 -14.16
N SER A 173 -21.79 -11.91 -14.17
CA SER A 173 -21.82 -13.04 -13.24
C SER A 173 -21.28 -12.64 -11.85
N GLY A 174 -21.93 -13.13 -10.80
CA GLY A 174 -21.45 -12.99 -9.43
C GLY A 174 -20.11 -13.69 -9.24
N ASN A 175 -19.21 -13.08 -8.46
CA ASN A 175 -17.88 -13.61 -8.21
C ASN A 175 -17.80 -14.25 -6.82
N THR A 176 -17.50 -15.54 -6.73
CA THR A 176 -17.51 -16.26 -5.44
C THR A 176 -16.44 -15.76 -4.48
N TRP A 177 -15.25 -15.42 -4.99
CA TRP A 177 -14.17 -14.90 -4.16
C TRP A 177 -14.49 -13.50 -3.62
N LEU A 178 -14.92 -12.57 -4.48
CA LEU A 178 -15.25 -11.20 -4.06
C LEU A 178 -16.42 -11.20 -3.06
N THR A 179 -17.42 -12.03 -3.31
CA THR A 179 -18.58 -12.18 -2.41
C THR A 179 -18.15 -12.65 -1.03
N ALA A 180 -17.23 -13.61 -0.93
CA ALA A 180 -16.67 -14.05 0.35
C ALA A 180 -15.79 -12.97 1.02
N PHE A 181 -15.00 -12.23 0.24
CA PHE A 181 -14.20 -11.12 0.76
C PHE A 181 -15.07 -9.98 1.32
N VAL A 182 -16.19 -9.67 0.66
CA VAL A 182 -17.20 -8.73 1.14
C VAL A 182 -17.85 -9.23 2.42
N LEU A 183 -18.30 -10.49 2.45
CA LEU A 183 -18.89 -11.12 3.65
C LEU A 183 -17.94 -10.97 4.85
N ARG A 184 -16.70 -11.43 4.70
CA ARG A 184 -15.65 -11.35 5.73
C ARG A 184 -15.45 -9.93 6.25
N SER A 185 -15.28 -8.99 5.33
CA SER A 185 -15.03 -7.58 5.66
C SER A 185 -16.23 -6.94 6.36
N PHE A 186 -17.45 -7.17 5.87
CA PHE A 186 -18.66 -6.60 6.46
C PHE A 186 -18.92 -7.15 7.86
N SER A 187 -18.73 -8.45 8.07
CA SER A 187 -18.83 -9.07 9.40
C SER A 187 -17.86 -8.42 10.40
N LYS A 188 -16.62 -8.13 9.99
CA LYS A 188 -15.65 -7.41 10.83
C LYS A 188 -16.05 -5.93 11.04
N ALA A 189 -16.56 -5.27 9.99
CA ALA A 189 -16.98 -3.86 10.06
C ALA A 189 -18.15 -3.60 11.03
N GLN A 190 -18.98 -4.61 11.33
CA GLN A 190 -20.07 -4.52 12.33
C GLN A 190 -19.60 -4.06 13.71
N SER A 191 -18.31 -4.24 14.03
CA SER A 191 -17.70 -3.72 15.26
C SER A 191 -17.62 -2.19 15.33
N PHE A 192 -17.73 -1.50 14.20
CA PHE A 192 -17.45 -0.06 14.08
C PHE A 192 -18.57 0.74 13.43
N ILE A 193 -19.37 0.12 12.55
CA ILE A 193 -20.51 0.72 11.85
C ILE A 193 -21.71 -0.23 11.82
N TYR A 194 -22.90 0.31 11.60
CA TYR A 194 -24.08 -0.50 11.36
C TYR A 194 -24.01 -1.12 9.96
N ILE A 195 -24.14 -2.44 9.88
CA ILE A 195 -24.32 -3.21 8.65
C ILE A 195 -25.65 -3.93 8.76
N ASP A 196 -26.50 -3.81 7.75
CA ASP A 196 -27.79 -4.49 7.70
C ASP A 196 -27.60 -6.02 7.74
N PRO A 197 -28.09 -6.72 8.80
CA PRO A 197 -27.97 -8.17 8.92
C PRO A 197 -28.61 -8.94 7.76
N LEU A 198 -29.64 -8.37 7.13
CA LEU A 198 -30.29 -8.99 5.97
C LEU A 198 -29.31 -9.07 4.79
N LYS A 199 -28.48 -8.05 4.58
CA LYS A 199 -27.49 -8.03 3.49
C LYS A 199 -26.40 -9.08 3.69
N ILE A 200 -25.97 -9.30 4.93
CA ILE A 200 -25.04 -10.39 5.27
C ILE A 200 -25.72 -11.73 4.97
N LYS A 201 -26.95 -11.93 5.45
CA LYS A 201 -27.69 -13.18 5.23
C LYS A 201 -27.89 -13.51 3.74
N GLU A 202 -28.33 -12.54 2.94
CA GLU A 202 -28.46 -12.69 1.47
C GLU A 202 -27.13 -13.13 0.84
N THR A 203 -26.02 -12.52 1.26
CA THR A 203 -24.67 -12.84 0.76
C THR A 203 -24.24 -14.25 1.15
N THR A 204 -24.48 -14.65 2.41
CA THR A 204 -24.17 -15.98 2.91
C THR A 204 -24.98 -17.04 2.19
N THR A 205 -26.31 -16.90 2.08
CA THR A 205 -27.17 -17.85 1.38
C THR A 205 -26.75 -18.04 -0.07
N TRP A 206 -26.37 -16.97 -0.77
CA TRP A 206 -25.87 -17.11 -2.14
C TRP A 206 -24.59 -17.95 -2.23
N LEU A 207 -23.65 -17.79 -1.28
CA LEU A 207 -22.42 -18.60 -1.24
C LEU A 207 -22.73 -20.08 -0.94
N GLU A 208 -23.65 -20.36 -0.02
CA GLU A 208 -24.10 -21.71 0.33
C GLU A 208 -24.63 -22.45 -0.90
N GLU A 209 -25.41 -21.78 -1.75
CA GLU A 209 -25.91 -22.35 -3.01
C GLU A 209 -24.82 -22.69 -4.04
N LYS A 210 -23.60 -22.17 -3.87
CA LYS A 210 -22.46 -22.47 -4.78
C LYS A 210 -21.57 -23.59 -4.24
N GLN A 211 -21.97 -24.27 -3.17
CA GLN A 211 -21.32 -25.48 -2.68
C GLN A 211 -21.71 -26.70 -3.54
N LYS A 212 -20.73 -27.51 -3.91
CA LYS A 212 -20.92 -28.78 -4.61
C LYS A 212 -21.27 -29.90 -3.63
N GLU A 213 -21.75 -31.04 -4.15
CA GLU A 213 -22.04 -32.24 -3.36
C GLU A 213 -20.83 -32.78 -2.58
N ASN A 214 -19.61 -32.56 -3.08
CA ASN A 214 -18.38 -32.95 -2.39
C ASN A 214 -17.95 -31.97 -1.28
N GLY A 215 -18.70 -30.89 -1.05
CA GLY A 215 -18.44 -29.87 -0.03
C GLY A 215 -17.55 -28.70 -0.48
N CYS A 216 -16.87 -28.79 -1.63
CA CYS A 216 -16.08 -27.68 -2.16
C CYS A 216 -16.95 -26.64 -2.86
N PHE A 217 -16.46 -25.40 -2.94
CA PHE A 217 -17.18 -24.30 -3.60
C PHE A 217 -16.80 -24.16 -5.08
N LEU A 218 -17.79 -23.76 -5.89
CA LEU A 218 -17.59 -23.43 -7.31
C LEU A 218 -16.80 -22.13 -7.47
N ARG A 219 -15.84 -22.12 -8.40
CA ARG A 219 -15.19 -20.90 -8.86
C ARG A 219 -16.05 -20.24 -9.93
N LEU A 220 -16.75 -19.17 -9.57
CA LEU A 220 -17.59 -18.40 -10.49
C LEU A 220 -17.14 -16.95 -10.58
N GLY A 221 -17.45 -16.35 -11.73
CA GLY A 221 -17.10 -14.98 -12.05
C GLY A 221 -15.63 -14.82 -12.43
N GLU A 222 -15.35 -13.70 -13.07
CA GLU A 222 -13.99 -13.23 -13.34
C GLU A 222 -13.77 -11.98 -12.50
N LEU A 223 -12.54 -11.79 -12.03
CA LEU A 223 -12.11 -10.51 -11.49
C LEU A 223 -11.30 -9.81 -12.58
N PHE A 224 -11.44 -8.49 -12.64
CA PHE A 224 -10.53 -7.70 -13.45
C PHE A 224 -9.13 -7.69 -12.82
N ASN A 225 -9.05 -7.89 -11.50
CA ASN A 225 -7.80 -8.10 -10.80
C ASN A 225 -7.67 -9.47 -10.13
N ASN A 226 -6.88 -10.34 -10.72
CA ASN A 226 -6.55 -11.62 -10.09
C ASN A 226 -5.57 -11.47 -8.91
N ARG A 227 -4.80 -10.37 -8.82
CA ARG A 227 -3.90 -10.10 -7.66
C ARG A 227 -4.67 -9.75 -6.40
N MET A 228 -5.91 -9.28 -6.53
CA MET A 228 -6.81 -9.11 -5.39
C MET A 228 -7.22 -10.43 -4.77
N LYS A 229 -7.01 -11.58 -5.41
CA LYS A 229 -7.24 -12.90 -4.82
C LYS A 229 -5.99 -13.47 -4.14
N GLY A 230 -4.84 -12.81 -4.30
CA GLY A 230 -3.58 -13.33 -3.79
C GLY A 230 -3.26 -14.68 -4.42
N GLY A 231 -2.83 -15.64 -3.60
CA GLY A 231 -2.56 -17.02 -4.03
C GLY A 231 -3.81 -17.88 -4.36
N VAL A 232 -5.04 -17.37 -4.18
CA VAL A 232 -6.28 -18.14 -4.42
C VAL A 232 -6.54 -18.35 -5.91
N SER A 233 -6.13 -19.52 -6.41
CA SER A 233 -6.10 -19.83 -7.84
C SER A 233 -6.94 -21.05 -8.25
N ASP A 234 -7.17 -22.00 -7.34
CA ASP A 234 -7.89 -23.25 -7.58
C ASP A 234 -9.12 -23.41 -6.68
N GLU A 235 -9.84 -24.52 -6.83
CA GLU A 235 -11.05 -24.81 -6.05
C GLU A 235 -10.76 -25.05 -4.56
N VAL A 236 -9.59 -25.60 -4.23
CA VAL A 236 -9.22 -25.95 -2.84
C VAL A 236 -8.91 -24.67 -2.06
N THR A 237 -8.06 -23.81 -2.61
CA THR A 237 -7.71 -22.50 -2.05
C THR A 237 -8.94 -21.60 -1.96
N LEU A 238 -9.83 -21.62 -2.96
CA LEU A 238 -11.09 -20.87 -2.89
C LEU A 238 -11.99 -21.38 -1.78
N THR A 239 -12.14 -22.71 -1.68
CA THR A 239 -12.93 -23.34 -0.63
C THR A 239 -12.37 -22.97 0.74
N ALA A 240 -11.06 -23.07 0.94
CA ALA A 240 -10.41 -22.71 2.20
C ALA A 240 -10.63 -21.22 2.55
N TYR A 241 -10.53 -20.32 1.58
CA TYR A 241 -10.79 -18.90 1.78
C TYR A 241 -12.25 -18.60 2.18
N ILE A 242 -13.21 -19.24 1.52
CA ILE A 242 -14.64 -19.09 1.84
C ILE A 242 -14.92 -19.65 3.24
N THR A 243 -14.42 -20.84 3.56
CA THR A 243 -14.56 -21.45 4.88
C THR A 243 -13.95 -20.59 5.97
N ALA A 244 -12.74 -20.06 5.77
CA ALA A 244 -12.11 -19.12 6.70
C ALA A 244 -12.95 -17.84 6.88
N SER A 245 -13.51 -17.29 5.79
CA SER A 245 -14.39 -16.11 5.82
C SER A 245 -15.68 -16.34 6.61
N MET A 246 -16.28 -17.53 6.48
CA MET A 246 -17.46 -17.95 7.24
C MET A 246 -17.14 -18.10 8.73
N LEU A 247 -16.02 -18.76 9.07
CA LEU A 247 -15.56 -18.93 10.44
C LEU A 247 -15.22 -17.59 11.11
N GLU A 248 -14.54 -16.69 10.40
CA GLU A 248 -14.28 -15.32 10.89
C GLU A 248 -15.55 -14.49 11.09
N SER A 249 -16.62 -14.83 10.39
CA SER A 249 -17.96 -14.24 10.53
C SER A 249 -18.76 -14.88 11.68
N ASN A 250 -18.12 -15.68 12.54
CA ASN A 250 -18.71 -16.41 13.66
C ASN A 250 -19.75 -17.47 13.26
N MET A 251 -19.69 -18.01 12.04
CA MET A 251 -20.49 -19.20 11.71
C MET A 251 -19.96 -20.42 12.47
N SER A 252 -20.87 -21.25 12.98
CA SER A 252 -20.50 -22.43 13.76
C SER A 252 -19.82 -23.48 12.88
N VAL A 253 -18.82 -24.17 13.43
CA VAL A 253 -18.21 -25.36 12.80
C VAL A 253 -19.24 -26.48 12.58
N SER A 254 -20.30 -26.50 13.40
CA SER A 254 -21.41 -27.46 13.25
C SER A 254 -22.39 -27.10 12.12
N ASP A 255 -22.24 -25.94 11.49
CA ASP A 255 -23.05 -25.57 10.34
C ASP A 255 -22.82 -26.57 9.20
N PRO A 256 -23.86 -27.11 8.55
CA PRO A 256 -23.72 -28.11 7.51
C PRO A 256 -22.80 -27.67 6.36
N VAL A 257 -22.84 -26.39 5.98
CA VAL A 257 -22.04 -25.87 4.86
C VAL A 257 -20.57 -25.78 5.27
N VAL A 258 -20.29 -25.27 6.47
CA VAL A 258 -18.93 -25.19 7.02
C VAL A 258 -18.35 -26.59 7.21
N ASN A 259 -19.10 -27.52 7.80
CA ASN A 259 -18.63 -28.89 8.04
C ASN A 259 -18.36 -29.66 6.73
N SER A 260 -19.25 -29.54 5.74
CA SER A 260 -19.04 -30.11 4.40
C SER A 260 -17.80 -29.52 3.72
N SER A 261 -17.59 -28.21 3.85
CA SER A 261 -16.40 -27.56 3.28
C SER A 261 -15.10 -28.04 3.93
N LEU A 262 -15.05 -28.14 5.26
CA LEU A 262 -13.91 -28.71 5.99
C LEU A 262 -13.65 -30.16 5.59
N SER A 263 -14.69 -30.94 5.34
CA SER A 263 -14.57 -32.31 4.86
C SER A 263 -13.95 -32.38 3.46
N CYS A 264 -14.34 -31.48 2.54
CA CYS A 264 -13.69 -31.36 1.24
C CYS A 264 -12.20 -31.01 1.38
N LEU A 265 -11.88 -30.02 2.23
CA LEU A 265 -10.51 -29.59 2.47
C LEU A 265 -9.63 -30.68 3.07
N ARG A 266 -10.16 -31.52 3.97
CA ARG A 266 -9.43 -32.67 4.52
C ARG A 266 -9.02 -33.66 3.43
N ASN A 267 -9.88 -33.89 2.45
CA ASN A 267 -9.59 -34.81 1.34
C ASN A 267 -8.51 -34.26 0.38
N SER A 268 -8.30 -32.94 0.35
CA SER A 268 -7.29 -32.31 -0.51
C SER A 268 -5.88 -32.29 0.10
N ILE A 269 -5.71 -32.69 1.36
CA ILE A 269 -4.43 -32.63 2.10
C ILE A 269 -3.42 -33.69 1.64
N SER A 270 -3.83 -34.65 0.82
CA SER A 270 -2.90 -35.61 0.21
C SER A 270 -1.83 -34.94 -0.66
N ASP A 271 -2.08 -33.72 -1.14
CA ASP A 271 -1.13 -32.94 -1.94
C ASP A 271 -0.74 -31.63 -1.19
N LEU A 272 0.40 -31.68 -0.49
CA LEU A 272 1.00 -30.53 0.21
C LEU A 272 2.15 -29.90 -0.59
N SER A 273 2.15 -30.06 -1.92
CA SER A 273 3.18 -29.47 -2.79
C SER A 273 3.12 -27.94 -2.84
N ASN A 274 1.94 -27.36 -2.60
CA ASN A 274 1.71 -25.94 -2.65
C ASN A 274 1.79 -25.32 -1.24
N THR A 275 2.82 -24.52 -1.00
CA THR A 275 3.08 -23.86 0.28
C THR A 275 1.98 -22.86 0.65
N TYR A 276 1.45 -22.12 -0.33
CA TYR A 276 0.33 -21.21 -0.11
C TYR A 276 -0.92 -21.93 0.39
N THR A 277 -1.30 -23.01 -0.30
CA THR A 277 -2.46 -23.82 0.06
C THR A 277 -2.29 -24.38 1.47
N THR A 278 -1.10 -24.88 1.80
CA THR A 278 -0.78 -25.40 3.14
C THR A 278 -0.95 -24.32 4.22
N ALA A 279 -0.47 -23.10 3.99
CA ALA A 279 -0.59 -21.99 4.94
C ALA A 279 -2.05 -21.55 5.16
N LEU A 280 -2.83 -21.42 4.07
CA LEU A 280 -4.24 -21.07 4.16
C LEU A 280 -5.07 -22.17 4.85
N LEU A 281 -4.78 -23.45 4.56
CA LEU A 281 -5.40 -24.57 5.26
C LEU A 281 -5.04 -24.58 6.75
N ALA A 282 -3.78 -24.35 7.11
CA ALA A 282 -3.35 -24.28 8.50
C ALA A 282 -4.14 -23.23 9.27
N TYR A 283 -4.34 -22.05 8.66
CA TYR A 283 -5.17 -21.01 9.24
C TYR A 283 -6.64 -21.41 9.34
N THR A 284 -7.21 -21.97 8.28
CA THR A 284 -8.63 -22.39 8.23
C THR A 284 -8.94 -23.46 9.28
N PHE A 285 -8.10 -24.48 9.44
CA PHE A 285 -8.27 -25.50 10.47
C PHE A 285 -8.01 -24.95 11.88
N THR A 286 -7.14 -23.96 12.04
CA THR A 286 -6.98 -23.25 13.31
C THR A 286 -8.29 -22.55 13.72
N LEU A 287 -8.94 -21.85 12.79
CA LEU A 287 -10.24 -21.21 13.03
C LEU A 287 -11.34 -22.23 13.34
N ALA A 288 -11.31 -23.41 12.71
CA ALA A 288 -12.26 -24.49 12.96
C ALA A 288 -12.01 -25.24 14.28
N GLY A 289 -10.92 -24.95 14.99
CA GLY A 289 -10.54 -25.66 16.23
C GLY A 289 -9.94 -27.05 16.03
N ASP A 290 -9.60 -27.42 14.79
CA ASP A 290 -8.98 -28.71 14.46
C ASP A 290 -7.46 -28.65 14.68
N MET A 291 -7.06 -28.81 15.95
CA MET A 291 -5.67 -28.64 16.38
C MET A 291 -4.74 -29.74 15.87
N GLU A 292 -5.26 -30.94 15.59
CA GLU A 292 -4.46 -32.05 15.04
C GLU A 292 -4.04 -31.72 13.61
N MET A 293 -5.00 -31.36 12.75
CA MET A 293 -4.72 -30.98 11.36
C MET A 293 -3.86 -29.73 11.28
N ARG A 294 -4.14 -28.73 12.13
CA ARG A 294 -3.28 -27.54 12.26
C ARG A 294 -1.83 -27.93 12.54
N THR A 295 -1.59 -28.81 13.51
CA THR A 295 -0.23 -29.20 13.92
C THR A 295 0.50 -29.91 12.78
N LEU A 296 -0.17 -30.82 12.07
CA LEU A 296 0.37 -31.49 10.89
C LEU A 296 0.82 -30.48 9.82
N LEU A 297 -0.05 -29.51 9.49
CA LEU A 297 0.22 -28.53 8.44
C LEU A 297 1.34 -27.55 8.84
N LEU A 298 1.36 -27.08 10.08
CA LEU A 298 2.43 -26.21 10.59
C LEU A 298 3.79 -26.94 10.64
N GLN A 299 3.83 -28.22 11.01
CA GLN A 299 5.06 -29.02 10.96
C GLN A 299 5.58 -29.20 9.53
N HIS A 300 4.70 -29.30 8.54
CA HIS A 300 5.10 -29.32 7.14
C HIS A 300 5.65 -27.96 6.69
N LEU A 301 4.97 -26.87 7.06
CA LEU A 301 5.42 -25.50 6.78
C LEU A 301 6.78 -25.21 7.42
N ASP A 302 7.04 -25.69 8.64
CA ASP A 302 8.34 -25.50 9.30
C ASP A 302 9.51 -26.12 8.53
N LYS A 303 9.27 -27.23 7.80
CA LYS A 303 10.30 -27.84 6.93
C LYS A 303 10.59 -27.01 5.68
N MET A 304 9.63 -26.20 5.24
CA MET A 304 9.75 -25.34 4.06
C MET A 304 10.16 -23.90 4.42
N ALA A 305 10.28 -23.59 5.71
CA ALA A 305 10.53 -22.23 6.15
C ALA A 305 11.94 -21.75 5.79
N LEU A 306 12.03 -20.53 5.27
CA LEU A 306 13.29 -19.87 4.94
C LEU A 306 13.77 -19.07 6.16
N GLN A 307 14.94 -19.44 6.67
CA GLN A 307 15.55 -18.84 7.86
C GLN A 307 16.84 -18.11 7.49
N GLU A 308 16.85 -16.79 7.68
CA GLU A 308 18.02 -15.94 7.45
C GLU A 308 18.10 -14.87 8.55
N GLY A 309 19.26 -14.74 9.22
CA GLY A 309 19.47 -13.70 10.25
C GLY A 309 18.46 -13.74 11.42
N GLY A 310 17.95 -14.92 11.78
CA GLY A 310 16.92 -15.08 12.81
C GLY A 310 15.50 -14.73 12.37
N LEU A 311 15.31 -14.34 11.11
CA LEU A 311 14.00 -14.12 10.49
C LEU A 311 13.40 -15.45 10.03
N LEU A 312 12.09 -15.45 9.78
CA LEU A 312 11.37 -16.62 9.27
C LEU A 312 10.32 -16.16 8.27
N HIS A 313 10.27 -16.82 7.10
CA HIS A 313 9.29 -16.53 6.06
C HIS A 313 9.10 -17.72 5.12
N TRP A 314 8.09 -17.64 4.26
CA TRP A 314 7.75 -18.67 3.29
C TRP A 314 7.59 -18.08 1.89
N THR A 315 7.90 -18.90 0.89
CA THR A 315 7.73 -18.61 -0.53
C THR A 315 7.10 -19.83 -1.20
N GLN A 316 6.45 -19.63 -2.35
CA GLN A 316 5.85 -20.73 -3.10
C GLN A 316 6.90 -21.52 -3.90
N THR A 317 7.90 -20.84 -4.46
CA THR A 317 9.08 -21.46 -5.07
C THR A 317 10.38 -20.80 -4.61
N SER A 318 11.49 -21.55 -4.53
CA SER A 318 12.77 -21.04 -4.04
C SER A 318 13.43 -19.98 -4.94
N SER A 319 12.98 -19.86 -6.19
CA SER A 319 13.39 -18.83 -7.15
C SER A 319 12.44 -17.63 -7.23
N GLU A 320 11.32 -17.67 -6.48
CA GLU A 320 10.32 -16.62 -6.52
C GLU A 320 10.78 -15.38 -5.77
N THR A 321 10.74 -14.26 -6.47
CA THR A 321 11.07 -12.93 -5.95
C THR A 321 9.83 -12.08 -5.69
N SER A 322 8.63 -12.66 -5.85
CA SER A 322 7.36 -11.98 -5.57
C SER A 322 7.20 -11.78 -4.06
N ALA A 323 7.57 -10.60 -3.58
CA ALA A 323 7.41 -10.21 -2.18
C ALA A 323 5.93 -10.32 -1.74
N SER A 324 4.97 -10.08 -2.65
CA SER A 324 3.54 -10.09 -2.31
C SER A 324 3.05 -11.48 -1.87
N LEU A 325 3.33 -12.52 -2.65
CA LEU A 325 2.86 -13.87 -2.30
C LEU A 325 3.57 -14.38 -1.04
N ALA A 326 4.87 -14.10 -0.90
CA ALA A 326 5.63 -14.46 0.30
C ALA A 326 5.08 -13.79 1.57
N VAL A 327 4.68 -12.51 1.48
CA VAL A 327 4.01 -11.78 2.57
C VAL A 327 2.68 -12.42 2.93
N GLU A 328 1.87 -12.78 1.93
CA GLU A 328 0.56 -13.41 2.17
C GLU A 328 0.70 -14.78 2.86
N ILE A 329 1.57 -15.67 2.33
CA ILE A 329 1.83 -17.00 2.91
C ILE A 329 2.30 -16.84 4.36
N SER A 330 3.32 -16.01 4.58
CA SER A 330 3.90 -15.80 5.92
C SER A 330 2.89 -15.19 6.89
N SER A 331 1.97 -14.36 6.41
CA SER A 331 0.88 -13.78 7.22
C SER A 331 -0.16 -14.83 7.61
N TYR A 332 -0.52 -15.77 6.73
CA TYR A 332 -1.40 -16.89 7.10
C TYR A 332 -0.75 -17.83 8.11
N VAL A 333 0.56 -18.12 7.98
CA VAL A 333 1.27 -18.91 9.00
C VAL A 333 1.25 -18.18 10.34
N LEU A 334 1.52 -16.87 10.35
CA LEU A 334 1.45 -16.05 11.56
C LEU A 334 0.05 -16.06 12.19
N LEU A 335 -1.01 -15.93 11.39
CA LEU A 335 -2.40 -16.04 11.86
C LEU A 335 -2.69 -17.42 12.46
N ALA A 336 -2.29 -18.51 11.79
CA ALA A 336 -2.45 -19.87 12.29
C ALA A 336 -1.68 -20.11 13.61
N SER A 337 -0.50 -19.50 13.75
CA SER A 337 0.28 -19.55 14.99
C SER A 337 -0.40 -18.79 16.13
N LEU A 338 -0.95 -17.61 15.88
CA LEU A 338 -1.50 -16.71 16.91
C LEU A 338 -2.97 -16.93 17.27
N SER A 339 -3.75 -17.54 16.37
CA SER A 339 -5.18 -17.81 16.60
C SER A 339 -5.43 -19.02 17.50
N ALA A 340 -4.39 -19.79 17.84
CA ALA A 340 -4.49 -20.85 18.84
C ALA A 340 -4.52 -20.28 20.27
N SER A 341 -5.20 -20.98 21.18
CA SER A 341 -5.24 -20.64 22.60
C SER A 341 -5.10 -21.93 23.44
N PRO A 342 -4.26 -21.93 24.51
CA PRO A 342 -3.41 -20.84 24.99
C PRO A 342 -2.14 -20.65 24.13
N LEU A 343 -1.52 -19.46 24.22
CA LEU A 343 -0.23 -19.16 23.57
C LEU A 343 0.91 -19.27 24.60
N SER A 344 1.98 -19.97 24.24
CA SER A 344 3.21 -20.04 25.03
C SER A 344 4.18 -18.91 24.69
N THR A 345 5.18 -18.69 25.54
CA THR A 345 6.29 -17.77 25.24
C THR A 345 7.10 -18.21 24.03
N ALA A 346 7.19 -19.53 23.78
CA ALA A 346 7.82 -20.07 22.58
C ALA A 346 7.03 -19.73 21.31
N ASP A 347 5.69 -19.77 21.35
CA ASP A 347 4.83 -19.40 20.23
C ASP A 347 4.98 -17.91 19.87
N LEU A 348 5.08 -17.05 20.89
CA LEU A 348 5.34 -15.61 20.70
C LEU A 348 6.74 -15.36 20.15
N GLY A 349 7.74 -16.12 20.62
CA GLY A 349 9.11 -16.09 20.08
C GLY A 349 9.15 -16.49 18.60
N TYR A 350 8.49 -17.58 18.23
CA TYR A 350 8.33 -18.03 16.84
C TYR A 350 7.64 -16.95 15.99
N SER A 351 6.50 -16.45 16.45
CA SER A 351 5.71 -15.41 15.77
C SER A 351 6.50 -14.12 15.58
N SER A 352 7.33 -13.73 16.56
CA SER A 352 8.17 -12.53 16.50
C SER A 352 9.16 -12.56 15.32
N ARG A 353 9.66 -13.76 14.95
CA ARG A 353 10.60 -13.93 13.83
C ARG A 353 9.93 -13.67 12.48
N ILE A 354 8.66 -14.07 12.36
CA ILE A 354 7.82 -13.80 11.18
C ILE A 354 7.48 -12.32 11.10
N VAL A 355 7.05 -11.72 12.22
CA VAL A 355 6.70 -10.29 12.30
C VAL A 355 7.88 -9.39 11.93
N ARG A 356 9.09 -9.68 12.44
CA ARG A 356 10.30 -8.93 12.08
C ARG A 356 10.59 -9.01 10.58
N TRP A 357 10.30 -10.13 9.93
CA TRP A 357 10.42 -10.25 8.48
C TRP A 357 9.33 -9.47 7.74
N LEU A 358 8.07 -9.55 8.18
CA LEU A 358 6.96 -8.78 7.58
C LEU A 358 7.22 -7.27 7.66
N VAL A 359 7.72 -6.76 8.79
CA VAL A 359 8.09 -5.34 8.93
C VAL A 359 9.20 -4.96 7.94
N LYS A 360 10.12 -5.87 7.59
CA LYS A 360 11.11 -5.63 6.53
C LYS A 360 10.48 -5.39 5.17
N GLN A 361 9.34 -6.03 4.87
CA GLN A 361 8.64 -5.93 3.59
C GLN A 361 7.72 -4.69 3.48
N GLN A 362 7.53 -3.91 4.55
CA GLN A 362 6.68 -2.72 4.49
C GLN A 362 7.29 -1.63 3.60
N ASN A 363 6.47 -0.99 2.79
CA ASN A 363 6.86 0.18 2.01
C ASN A 363 6.96 1.44 2.88
N SER A 364 7.40 2.56 2.30
CA SER A 364 7.56 3.86 3.00
C SER A 364 6.24 4.40 3.60
N TYR A 365 5.09 3.94 3.11
CA TYR A 365 3.76 4.35 3.56
C TYR A 365 3.14 3.39 4.60
N GLY A 366 3.80 2.27 4.91
CA GLY A 366 3.33 1.27 5.89
C GLY A 366 2.41 0.18 5.32
N GLY A 367 2.17 0.17 4.01
CA GLY A 367 1.50 -0.92 3.29
C GLY A 367 2.49 -1.93 2.70
N PHE A 368 1.98 -2.88 1.90
CA PHE A 368 2.77 -3.87 1.18
C PHE A 368 2.60 -3.70 -0.33
N SER A 369 2.96 -4.71 -1.12
CA SER A 369 3.07 -4.60 -2.57
C SER A 369 1.74 -4.70 -3.30
N SER A 370 0.73 -5.37 -2.71
CA SER A 370 -0.60 -5.55 -3.30
C SER A 370 -1.75 -5.33 -2.30
N THR A 371 -2.97 -5.67 -2.70
CA THR A 371 -4.16 -5.55 -1.83
C THR A 371 -4.25 -6.68 -0.81
N GLN A 372 -4.11 -7.94 -1.23
CA GLN A 372 -4.29 -9.08 -0.30
C GLN A 372 -3.16 -9.21 0.68
N ASP A 373 -1.92 -9.04 0.23
CA ASP A 373 -0.77 -9.10 1.12
C ASP A 373 -0.89 -8.03 2.22
N THR A 374 -1.33 -6.82 1.87
CA THR A 374 -1.58 -5.73 2.80
C THR A 374 -2.71 -6.07 3.76
N VAL A 375 -3.84 -6.58 3.27
CA VAL A 375 -5.00 -6.92 4.12
C VAL A 375 -4.65 -8.03 5.12
N VAL A 376 -4.07 -9.14 4.66
CA VAL A 376 -3.76 -10.29 5.53
C VAL A 376 -2.60 -9.96 6.46
N ALA A 377 -1.57 -9.23 5.99
CA ALA A 377 -0.47 -8.81 6.85
C ALA A 377 -0.93 -7.81 7.92
N LEU A 378 -1.78 -6.83 7.58
CA LEU A 378 -2.35 -5.92 8.58
C LEU A 378 -3.18 -6.68 9.59
N GLN A 379 -4.00 -7.65 9.18
CA GLN A 379 -4.74 -8.50 10.11
C GLN A 379 -3.80 -9.27 11.04
N ALA A 380 -2.75 -9.90 10.49
CA ALA A 380 -1.81 -10.72 11.25
C ALA A 380 -0.98 -9.88 12.25
N LEU A 381 -0.47 -8.73 11.80
CA LEU A 381 0.25 -7.77 12.63
C LEU A 381 -0.68 -7.19 13.71
N SER A 382 -1.93 -6.92 13.37
CA SER A 382 -2.91 -6.43 14.33
C SER A 382 -3.17 -7.45 15.44
N LEU A 383 -3.38 -8.71 15.07
CA LEU A 383 -3.55 -9.82 16.02
C LEU A 383 -2.30 -10.01 16.88
N TYR A 384 -1.11 -10.01 16.27
CA TYR A 384 0.16 -10.13 17.01
C TYR A 384 0.28 -9.06 18.09
N SER A 385 0.01 -7.80 17.72
CA SER A 385 0.09 -6.71 18.67
C SER A 385 -0.90 -6.84 19.82
N THR A 386 -2.10 -7.40 19.63
CA THR A 386 -3.00 -7.63 20.77
C THR A 386 -2.41 -8.62 21.78
N LYS A 387 -1.46 -9.46 21.37
CA LYS A 387 -0.81 -10.46 22.23
C LYS A 387 0.47 -9.95 22.89
N VAL A 388 1.18 -9.02 22.27
CA VAL A 388 2.47 -8.51 22.76
C VAL A 388 2.44 -7.05 23.23
N PHE A 389 1.30 -6.37 23.12
CA PHE A 389 1.17 -4.98 23.51
C PHE A 389 1.47 -4.80 25.00
N SER A 390 2.48 -3.98 25.27
CA SER A 390 2.75 -3.41 26.58
C SER A 390 2.51 -1.90 26.55
N LYS A 391 1.88 -1.41 27.61
CA LYS A 391 1.66 0.02 27.88
C LYS A 391 2.92 0.70 28.42
N GLU A 392 3.74 -0.04 29.15
CA GLU A 392 4.94 0.44 29.80
C GLU A 392 6.19 0.16 28.95
N GLY A 393 7.20 1.03 29.09
CA GLY A 393 8.50 0.90 28.46
C GLY A 393 8.97 2.21 27.82
N SER A 394 10.29 2.35 27.71
CA SER A 394 10.93 3.43 26.97
C SER A 394 12.21 2.94 26.33
N SER A 395 12.48 3.43 25.13
CA SER A 395 13.71 3.15 24.40
C SER A 395 14.25 4.41 23.73
N THR A 396 15.58 4.49 23.67
CA THR A 396 16.29 5.50 22.90
C THR A 396 16.85 4.84 21.65
N VAL A 397 16.54 5.43 20.49
CA VAL A 397 17.03 5.01 19.17
C VAL A 397 18.13 5.97 18.75
N THR A 398 19.29 5.43 18.40
CA THR A 398 20.44 6.20 17.95
C THR A 398 20.86 5.74 16.56
N VAL A 399 20.95 6.68 15.62
CA VAL A 399 21.36 6.44 14.23
C VAL A 399 22.65 7.20 14.00
N LYS A 400 23.75 6.48 13.81
CA LYS A 400 25.10 7.05 13.66
C LYS A 400 25.58 6.84 12.22
N SER A 401 26.12 7.89 11.62
CA SER A 401 26.92 7.81 10.40
C SER A 401 28.38 7.58 10.75
N LEU A 402 29.11 6.84 9.92
CA LEU A 402 30.58 6.74 10.04
C LEU A 402 31.28 8.10 9.87
N SER A 403 30.65 9.07 9.21
CA SER A 403 31.15 10.44 9.05
C SER A 403 31.01 11.32 10.31
N GLY A 404 30.43 10.79 11.40
CA GLY A 404 30.28 11.48 12.68
C GLY A 404 28.91 12.11 12.94
N GLY A 405 28.01 12.12 11.95
CA GLY A 405 26.62 12.56 12.15
C GLY A 405 25.83 11.60 13.04
N GLN A 406 25.03 12.13 13.97
CA GLN A 406 24.20 11.33 14.89
C GLN A 406 22.80 11.90 15.00
N ASN A 407 21.80 11.03 14.91
CA ASN A 407 20.40 11.34 15.24
C ASN A 407 19.96 10.49 16.43
N VAL A 408 19.28 11.11 17.39
CA VAL A 408 18.73 10.45 18.58
C VAL A 408 17.23 10.69 18.65
N PHE A 409 16.48 9.63 18.96
CA PHE A 409 15.04 9.63 19.10
C PHE A 409 14.64 8.93 20.40
N ASP A 410 13.61 9.43 21.05
CA ASP A 410 13.04 8.80 22.23
C ASP A 410 11.67 8.22 21.90
N VAL A 411 11.48 6.96 22.30
CA VAL A 411 10.24 6.21 22.16
C VAL A 411 9.74 5.85 23.55
N ASN A 412 8.55 6.33 23.88
CA ASN A 412 7.87 6.08 25.14
C ASN A 412 6.35 6.01 24.93
N GLN A 413 5.62 5.78 26.00
CA GLN A 413 4.16 5.62 25.96
C GLN A 413 3.43 6.84 25.35
N ASN A 414 3.92 8.06 25.55
CA ASN A 414 3.24 9.29 25.11
C ASN A 414 3.46 9.60 23.63
N ASN A 415 4.52 9.04 23.02
CA ASN A 415 4.90 9.33 21.64
C ASN A 415 5.01 8.06 20.78
N LYS A 416 4.39 6.96 21.22
CA LYS A 416 4.43 5.66 20.55
C LYS A 416 3.92 5.72 19.10
N LEU A 417 2.84 6.45 18.86
CA LEU A 417 2.29 6.74 17.53
C LEU A 417 2.88 7.99 16.86
N LEU A 418 3.70 8.76 17.57
CA LEU A 418 4.28 9.98 17.00
C LEU A 418 5.33 9.58 15.99
N TYR A 419 5.06 9.91 14.74
CA TYR A 419 6.03 9.75 13.69
C TYR A 419 7.15 10.79 13.83
N GLN A 420 8.37 10.30 14.06
CA GLN A 420 9.56 11.14 14.18
C GLN A 420 10.45 10.90 12.96
N GLU A 421 10.81 11.94 12.23
CA GLU A 421 11.67 11.86 11.05
C GLU A 421 12.74 12.94 11.08
N ARG A 422 13.95 12.57 10.66
CA ARG A 422 15.07 13.49 10.48
C ARG A 422 15.80 13.16 9.18
N GLN A 423 16.26 14.20 8.49
CA GLN A 423 17.13 14.03 7.33
C GLN A 423 18.50 13.51 7.78
N LEU A 424 19.07 12.60 7.00
CA LEU A 424 20.43 12.14 7.17
C LEU A 424 21.37 13.13 6.48
N GLN A 425 22.54 13.36 7.08
CA GLN A 425 23.51 14.34 6.60
C GLN A 425 24.15 13.92 5.28
N ASP A 426 24.46 12.62 5.15
CA ASP A 426 24.97 12.03 3.92
C ASP A 426 23.86 11.19 3.26
N VAL A 427 23.86 11.15 1.93
CA VAL A 427 22.92 10.34 1.14
C VAL A 427 23.50 8.98 0.77
N VAL A 428 24.79 8.78 1.04
CA VAL A 428 25.55 7.56 0.80
C VAL A 428 26.41 7.21 2.00
N GLY A 429 26.67 5.93 2.18
CA GLY A 429 27.55 5.41 3.21
C GLY A 429 26.83 4.58 4.27
N LYS A 430 27.62 4.12 5.23
CA LYS A 430 27.16 3.18 6.26
C LYS A 430 26.58 3.90 7.47
N TYR A 431 25.42 3.43 7.89
CA TYR A 431 24.72 3.84 9.09
C TYR A 431 24.56 2.68 10.05
N THR A 432 24.74 2.96 11.33
CA THR A 432 24.48 2.03 12.42
C THR A 432 23.25 2.51 13.20
N VAL A 433 22.26 1.64 13.34
CA VAL A 433 21.02 1.87 14.11
C VAL A 433 21.12 1.08 15.40
N GLU A 434 21.07 1.76 16.54
CA GLU A 434 21.14 1.17 17.88
C GLU A 434 19.87 1.51 18.67
N VAL A 435 19.26 0.53 19.32
CA VAL A 435 18.07 0.71 20.17
C VAL A 435 18.33 0.15 21.55
N LYS A 436 18.21 1.00 22.57
CA LYS A 436 18.44 0.65 23.98
C LYS A 436 17.21 0.99 24.82
N GLY A 437 16.80 0.07 25.68
CA GLY A 437 15.66 0.26 26.58
C GLY A 437 14.81 -0.99 26.72
N SER A 438 13.50 -0.80 26.87
CA SER A 438 12.51 -1.87 27.04
C SER A 438 11.31 -1.80 26.09
N ALA A 439 11.16 -0.71 25.33
CA ALA A 439 10.11 -0.56 24.33
C ALA A 439 10.60 -0.97 22.93
N CYS A 440 9.72 -1.60 22.15
CA CYS A 440 9.98 -1.82 20.74
C CYS A 440 10.03 -0.49 19.97
N ALA A 441 10.94 -0.41 18.99
CA ALA A 441 11.01 0.68 18.03
C ALA A 441 10.99 0.14 16.59
N SER A 442 10.11 0.70 15.77
CA SER A 442 10.11 0.53 14.32
C SER A 442 10.95 1.65 13.70
N VAL A 443 12.05 1.27 13.05
CA VAL A 443 13.00 2.20 12.44
C VAL A 443 13.02 1.96 10.92
N GLN A 444 12.89 3.02 10.14
CA GLN A 444 13.05 2.98 8.69
C GLN A 444 14.08 4.00 8.26
N VAL A 445 15.11 3.53 7.56
CA VAL A 445 16.06 4.37 6.83
C VAL A 445 15.70 4.27 5.35
N TYR A 446 15.56 5.40 4.68
CA TYR A 446 15.15 5.41 3.29
C TYR A 446 15.78 6.56 2.50
N GLY A 447 16.07 6.27 1.24
CA GLY A 447 16.61 7.21 0.26
C GLY A 447 15.60 7.49 -0.83
N PHE A 448 15.37 8.77 -1.10
CA PHE A 448 14.67 9.28 -2.28
C PHE A 448 15.69 9.72 -3.31
N LEU A 449 15.42 9.42 -4.57
CA LEU A 449 16.28 9.82 -5.69
C LEU A 449 15.45 9.91 -6.96
N HIS A 450 15.85 10.76 -7.91
CA HIS A 450 15.25 10.76 -9.25
C HIS A 450 16.16 10.07 -10.24
N LEU A 451 15.60 9.28 -11.16
CA LEU A 451 16.31 8.52 -12.19
C LEU A 451 16.00 9.03 -13.60
N PHE A 452 16.99 9.00 -14.49
CA PHE A 452 16.80 9.27 -15.92
C PHE A 452 16.26 8.02 -16.65
N SER A 453 14.96 8.04 -16.98
CA SER A 453 14.21 7.00 -17.73
C SER A 453 14.25 5.58 -17.13
N ASN A 454 13.08 5.02 -16.85
CA ASN A 454 12.93 3.61 -16.50
C ASN A 454 12.37 2.81 -17.69
N ARG A 455 13.07 1.74 -18.10
CA ARG A 455 12.48 0.75 -19.01
C ARG A 455 11.55 -0.16 -18.22
N TYR A 456 10.52 -0.71 -18.89
CA TYR A 456 9.60 -1.68 -18.31
C TYR A 456 10.34 -2.79 -17.55
N GLY A 457 10.06 -2.92 -16.25
CA GLY A 457 10.69 -3.90 -15.36
C GLY A 457 9.84 -5.15 -15.10
N GLY A 458 8.62 -5.23 -15.64
CA GLY A 458 7.73 -6.36 -15.41
C GLY A 458 8.19 -7.65 -16.09
N LYS A 459 8.01 -8.78 -15.42
CA LYS A 459 8.33 -10.12 -15.96
C LYS A 459 7.16 -10.76 -16.71
N GLU A 460 5.96 -10.16 -16.63
CA GLU A 460 4.73 -10.74 -17.17
C GLU A 460 4.47 -10.31 -18.62
N GLN A 461 3.91 -11.23 -19.42
CA GLN A 461 3.58 -10.96 -20.83
C GLN A 461 2.25 -10.20 -21.00
N ASN A 462 1.43 -10.12 -19.93
CA ASN A 462 0.12 -9.46 -19.90
C ASN A 462 0.00 -8.59 -18.63
N THR A 463 -0.86 -7.56 -18.65
CA THR A 463 -1.15 -6.67 -17.51
C THR A 463 -2.65 -6.61 -17.25
N ASN A 464 -3.07 -6.33 -16.01
CA ASN A 464 -4.48 -6.22 -15.63
C ASN A 464 -5.00 -4.79 -15.92
N MET A 465 -5.64 -4.15 -14.93
CA MET A 465 -5.99 -2.74 -15.01
C MET A 465 -4.73 -1.89 -14.84
N ILE A 466 -4.43 -1.11 -15.89
CA ILE A 466 -3.34 -0.15 -15.88
C ILE A 466 -3.86 1.24 -15.51
N ILE A 467 -3.06 1.97 -14.72
CA ILE A 467 -3.19 3.42 -14.64
C ILE A 467 -2.15 4.03 -15.57
N VAL A 468 -2.63 4.94 -16.42
CA VAL A 468 -1.79 5.87 -17.16
C VAL A 468 -1.77 7.18 -16.39
N ASP A 469 -0.71 7.41 -15.63
CA ASP A 469 -0.43 8.68 -14.97
C ASP A 469 0.45 9.55 -15.87
N MET A 470 -0.18 10.54 -16.49
CA MET A 470 0.47 11.46 -17.40
C MET A 470 0.69 12.80 -16.72
N LYS A 471 1.94 13.14 -16.43
CA LYS A 471 2.28 14.49 -15.97
C LYS A 471 2.13 15.47 -17.14
N MET A 472 1.45 16.59 -16.91
CA MET A 472 1.35 17.64 -17.92
C MET A 472 2.67 18.42 -18.04
N LEU A 473 3.03 18.80 -19.27
CA LEU A 473 4.09 19.77 -19.52
C LEU A 473 3.76 21.09 -18.80
N SER A 474 4.81 21.80 -18.34
CA SER A 474 4.62 23.09 -17.69
C SER A 474 3.92 24.08 -18.63
N GLY A 475 2.81 24.67 -18.18
CA GLY A 475 2.00 25.59 -18.97
C GLY A 475 0.97 24.92 -19.89
N PHE A 476 0.76 23.61 -19.80
CA PHE A 476 -0.25 22.86 -20.56
C PHE A 476 -1.36 22.32 -19.66
N SER A 477 -2.55 22.15 -20.23
CA SER A 477 -3.69 21.50 -19.59
C SER A 477 -4.41 20.57 -20.56
N PRO A 478 -5.02 19.46 -20.09
CA PRO A 478 -5.85 18.62 -20.94
C PRO A 478 -7.13 19.35 -21.40
N VAL A 479 -7.59 19.03 -22.61
CA VAL A 479 -8.86 19.50 -23.14
C VAL A 479 -10.00 18.68 -22.50
N PRO A 480 -10.99 19.30 -21.82
CA PRO A 480 -12.03 18.57 -21.08
C PRO A 480 -12.83 17.57 -21.92
N GLU A 481 -13.13 17.89 -23.18
CA GLU A 481 -13.88 17.03 -24.09
C GLU A 481 -13.12 15.72 -24.40
N SER A 482 -11.81 15.81 -24.64
CA SER A 482 -10.98 14.61 -24.90
C SER A 482 -10.93 13.66 -23.70
N LEU A 483 -11.03 14.18 -22.47
CA LEU A 483 -11.10 13.35 -21.26
C LEU A 483 -12.41 12.55 -21.16
N LEU A 484 -13.51 13.07 -21.68
CA LEU A 484 -14.80 12.38 -21.72
C LEU A 484 -14.78 11.25 -22.76
N GLU A 485 -14.15 11.49 -23.92
CA GLU A 485 -14.00 10.48 -24.97
C GLU A 485 -13.18 9.28 -24.51
N LEU A 486 -12.15 9.51 -23.68
CA LEU A 486 -11.34 8.47 -23.06
C LEU A 486 -12.15 7.51 -22.16
N GLN A 487 -13.28 7.95 -21.59
CA GLN A 487 -14.16 7.08 -20.79
C GLN A 487 -14.94 6.06 -21.65
N SER A 488 -15.00 6.31 -22.96
CA SER A 488 -15.73 5.47 -23.94
C SER A 488 -14.81 4.73 -24.92
N ALA A 489 -13.50 4.98 -24.87
CA ALA A 489 -12.52 4.45 -25.81
C ALA A 489 -12.12 2.99 -25.54
N VAL A 490 -11.74 2.27 -26.60
CA VAL A 490 -11.24 0.89 -26.53
C VAL A 490 -9.76 0.90 -26.09
N PRO A 491 -9.31 0.01 -25.19
CA PRO A 491 -8.05 0.16 -24.43
C PRO A 491 -6.73 0.24 -25.21
N HIS A 492 -6.74 0.03 -26.52
CA HIS A 492 -5.53 -0.14 -27.32
C HIS A 492 -5.04 1.14 -28.00
N ASN A 493 -5.89 2.15 -28.19
CA ASN A 493 -5.52 3.44 -28.79
C ASN A 493 -6.37 4.56 -28.19
N CYS A 494 -5.81 5.21 -27.17
CA CYS A 494 -6.39 6.36 -26.49
C CYS A 494 -5.68 7.63 -26.96
N SER A 495 -6.44 8.68 -27.28
CA SER A 495 -5.90 10.00 -27.63
C SER A 495 -6.33 11.02 -26.58
N LEU A 496 -5.39 11.88 -26.15
CA LEU A 496 -5.64 12.96 -25.23
C LEU A 496 -5.13 14.25 -25.86
N ASP A 497 -6.02 15.23 -26.01
CA ASP A 497 -5.64 16.54 -26.50
C ASP A 497 -5.20 17.43 -25.35
N ILE A 498 -4.09 18.14 -25.53
CA ILE A 498 -3.54 19.09 -24.57
C ILE A 498 -3.38 20.47 -25.22
N VAL A 499 -3.70 21.51 -24.47
CA VAL A 499 -3.61 22.91 -24.93
C VAL A 499 -2.58 23.68 -24.10
N GLN A 500 -1.78 24.51 -24.78
CA GLN A 500 -0.85 25.41 -24.12
C GLN A 500 -1.62 26.63 -23.56
N GLN A 501 -1.69 26.73 -22.24
CA GLN A 501 -2.26 27.89 -21.55
C GLN A 501 -1.23 29.00 -21.35
N LEU A 502 0.03 28.63 -21.09
CA LEU A 502 1.11 29.57 -20.82
C LEU A 502 2.35 29.20 -21.64
N PRO A 503 2.96 30.18 -22.34
CA PRO A 503 4.19 29.94 -23.08
C PRO A 503 5.36 29.69 -22.12
N VAL A 504 5.98 28.51 -22.22
CA VAL A 504 7.15 28.12 -21.42
C VAL A 504 8.32 27.84 -22.36
N LYS A 505 9.47 28.49 -22.11
CA LYS A 505 10.71 28.27 -22.87
C LYS A 505 11.55 27.15 -22.24
N ASN A 506 12.31 26.42 -23.07
CA ASN A 506 13.15 25.30 -22.66
C ASN A 506 12.36 24.20 -21.90
N LEU A 507 11.21 23.81 -22.47
CA LEU A 507 10.39 22.75 -21.91
C LEU A 507 11.22 21.48 -21.70
N LYS A 508 11.24 21.01 -20.46
CA LYS A 508 11.76 19.69 -20.13
C LYS A 508 10.70 18.63 -20.49
N PRO A 509 11.13 17.42 -20.88
CA PRO A 509 10.20 16.32 -21.11
C PRO A 509 9.32 16.09 -19.88
N ALA A 510 8.06 15.74 -20.10
CA ALA A 510 7.17 15.28 -19.04
C ALA A 510 7.07 13.76 -19.08
N VAL A 511 6.80 13.16 -17.93
CA VAL A 511 6.77 11.70 -17.77
C VAL A 511 5.34 11.19 -17.98
N VAL A 512 5.20 10.20 -18.86
CA VAL A 512 4.05 9.30 -18.89
C VAL A 512 4.45 8.03 -18.16
N LYS A 513 3.72 7.72 -17.09
CA LYS A 513 3.91 6.52 -16.30
C LYS A 513 2.73 5.61 -16.52
N ILE A 514 3.01 4.37 -16.92
CA ILE A 514 2.02 3.31 -16.99
C ILE A 514 2.39 2.30 -15.93
N TYR A 515 1.49 2.03 -15.00
CA TYR A 515 1.73 1.04 -13.97
C TYR A 515 0.51 0.16 -13.76
N ASP A 516 0.76 -1.08 -13.38
CA ASP A 516 -0.32 -1.95 -12.91
C ASP A 516 -0.89 -1.33 -11.64
N TYR A 517 -2.20 -1.07 -11.64
CA TYR A 517 -2.86 -0.38 -10.53
C TYR A 517 -2.64 -1.09 -9.19
N TYR A 518 -2.57 -2.42 -9.22
CA TYR A 518 -2.56 -3.26 -8.02
C TYR A 518 -1.17 -3.68 -7.58
N GLN A 519 -0.15 -3.41 -8.40
CA GLN A 519 1.25 -3.53 -8.03
C GLN A 519 2.02 -2.38 -8.70
N PRO A 520 2.04 -1.19 -8.08
CA PRO A 520 2.67 -0.01 -8.67
C PRO A 520 4.17 -0.18 -8.96
N SER A 521 4.82 -1.22 -8.42
CA SER A 521 6.21 -1.57 -8.77
C SER A 521 6.35 -2.10 -10.20
N ASP A 522 5.29 -2.68 -10.77
CA ASP A 522 5.26 -3.14 -12.15
C ASP A 522 4.85 -1.98 -13.04
N GLN A 523 5.85 -1.28 -13.57
CA GLN A 523 5.66 -0.03 -14.27
C GLN A 523 6.54 0.08 -15.51
N ALA A 524 6.05 0.82 -16.50
CA ALA A 524 6.79 1.33 -17.64
C ALA A 524 6.67 2.85 -17.63
N GLU A 525 7.76 3.51 -17.98
CA GLU A 525 7.78 4.97 -18.05
C GLU A 525 8.39 5.40 -19.37
N THR A 526 7.86 6.48 -19.90
CA THR A 526 8.43 7.13 -21.07
C THR A 526 8.30 8.64 -20.91
N GLU A 527 9.16 9.36 -21.61
CA GLU A 527 9.13 10.82 -21.63
C GLU A 527 8.47 11.29 -22.92
N TYR A 528 7.62 12.30 -22.83
CA TYR A 528 7.07 12.98 -24.00
C TYR A 528 7.45 14.46 -23.99
N VAL A 529 7.64 14.98 -25.19
CA VAL A 529 8.08 16.36 -25.43
C VAL A 529 7.09 17.05 -26.35
N PHE A 530 6.98 18.37 -26.20
CA PHE A 530 6.28 19.19 -27.19
C PHE A 530 7.22 19.45 -28.38
N PRO A 531 6.91 18.99 -29.60
CA PRO A 531 7.85 19.00 -30.74
C PRO A 531 8.35 20.41 -31.08
N CYS A 532 7.51 21.43 -30.92
CA CYS A 532 7.84 22.83 -31.19
C CYS A 532 8.82 23.45 -30.18
N ALA A 533 9.18 22.74 -29.11
CA ALA A 533 10.19 23.20 -28.16
C ALA A 533 11.65 22.94 -28.63
N ILE A 534 11.85 22.04 -29.61
CA ILE A 534 13.19 21.56 -30.02
C ILE A 534 13.71 22.32 -31.27
N GLY A 535 12.89 23.14 -31.92
CA GLY A 535 13.30 23.84 -33.15
C GLY A 535 13.47 22.90 -34.35
N GLU A 536 12.88 21.71 -34.31
CA GLU A 536 12.87 20.79 -35.46
C GLU A 536 11.85 21.27 -36.51
N LEU A 537 12.37 21.64 -37.68
CA LEU A 537 11.71 22.26 -38.83
C LEU A 537 10.62 21.40 -39.53
N HIS A 538 10.22 20.25 -38.97
CA HIS A 538 9.36 19.28 -39.66
C HIS A 538 7.92 19.20 -39.16
N TYR A 539 7.58 19.85 -38.05
CA TYR A 539 6.20 19.92 -37.56
C TYR A 539 5.66 21.34 -37.72
N LYS A 540 4.47 21.48 -38.30
CA LYS A 540 3.74 22.76 -38.31
C LYS A 540 3.33 23.08 -36.87
N CYS A 541 4.13 23.91 -36.23
CA CYS A 541 3.68 24.88 -35.24
C CYS A 541 2.91 25.98 -35.99
#